data_AF-A0A7S0RIR6-F1
#
_entry.id   AF-A0A7S0RIR6-F1
#
_cell.length_a   1.000
_cell.length_b   1.000
_cell.length_c   1.000
_cell.angle_alpha   90.00
_cell.angle_beta   90.00
_cell.angle_gamma   90.00
#
_symmetry.space_group_name_H-M   'P 1'
#
loop_
_entity.id
_entity.type
_entity.pdbx_description
1 polymer ?
#
loop_
_entity_poly.entity_id
_entity_poly.type
_entity_poly.pdbx_seq_one_letter_code
_entity_poly.pdbx_strand_id
1 'polypeptide(L)'
;DHKRAYQALGDTLAHDPNARAYIVCPLVDESTSEKMVDVTAASKWREEVQRGLPTVRVGLLHGKMSGDEKAETLTAFKSGNMRVLVATSIVEVGMDVPEATIMIVENAER
;
A
#
# COMPACT_ATOMS: atom_id res chain seq x y z
N ASP A 1 2.19 9.86 -14.58
CA ASP A 1 3.55 10.15 -14.10
C ASP A 1 3.60 9.89 -12.60
N HIS A 2 4.50 9.02 -12.18
CA HIS A 2 4.67 8.55 -10.79
C HIS A 2 4.80 9.71 -9.80
N LYS A 3 5.62 10.72 -10.11
CA LYS A 3 5.88 11.85 -9.21
C LYS A 3 4.63 12.66 -8.91
N ARG A 4 3.78 12.87 -9.92
CA ARG A 4 2.51 13.60 -9.77
C ARG A 4 1.51 12.86 -8.89
N ALA A 5 1.45 11.52 -8.98
CA ALA A 5 0.54 10.72 -8.17
C ALA A 5 0.91 10.81 -6.67
N TYR A 6 2.19 10.70 -6.34
CA TYR A 6 2.66 10.82 -4.95
C TYR A 6 2.53 12.24 -4.40
N GLN A 7 2.70 13.26 -5.23
CA GLN A 7 2.46 14.64 -4.84
C GLN A 7 0.98 14.86 -4.51
N ALA A 8 0.06 14.42 -5.39
CA ALA A 8 -1.38 14.53 -5.15
C ALA A 8 -1.83 13.73 -3.91
N LEU A 9 -1.23 12.55 -3.68
CA LEU A 9 -1.44 11.77 -2.46
C LEU A 9 -0.97 12.55 -1.22
N GLY A 10 0.25 13.09 -1.24
CA GLY A 10 0.80 13.89 -0.14
C GLY A 10 -0.07 15.10 0.18
N ASP A 11 -0.50 15.83 -0.85
CA ASP A 11 -1.41 16.96 -0.71
C ASP A 11 -2.73 16.51 -0.07
N THR A 12 -3.36 15.45 -0.58
CA THR A 12 -4.63 14.96 -0.02
C THR A 12 -4.49 14.58 1.45
N LEU A 13 -3.43 13.85 1.81
CA LEU A 13 -3.17 13.42 3.18
C LEU A 13 -2.87 14.60 4.12
N ALA A 14 -2.31 15.69 3.60
CA ALA A 14 -2.05 16.91 4.35
C ALA A 14 -3.32 17.75 4.59
N HIS A 15 -4.26 17.75 3.64
CA HIS A 15 -5.50 18.53 3.74
C HIS A 15 -6.59 17.85 4.56
N ASP A 16 -6.68 16.52 4.48
CA ASP A 16 -7.66 15.74 5.25
C ASP A 16 -6.93 14.72 6.12
N PRO A 17 -6.96 14.84 7.46
CA PRO A 17 -6.31 13.88 8.37
C PRO A 17 -6.96 12.49 8.37
N ASN A 18 -8.20 12.36 7.88
CA ASN A 18 -8.91 11.08 7.80
C ASN A 18 -8.68 10.37 6.47
N ALA A 19 -8.21 11.05 5.44
CA ALA A 19 -7.96 10.44 4.14
C ALA A 19 -7.01 9.24 4.28
N ARG A 20 -7.37 8.15 3.59
CA ARG A 20 -6.56 6.95 3.43
C ARG A 20 -6.25 6.70 1.95
N ALA A 21 -5.22 5.91 1.69
CA ALA A 21 -4.88 5.52 0.34
C ALA A 21 -4.36 4.08 0.25
N TYR A 22 -4.65 3.46 -0.89
CA TYR A 22 -4.10 2.19 -1.29
C TYR A 22 -3.03 2.38 -2.36
N ILE A 23 -1.92 1.66 -2.21
CA ILE A 23 -0.89 1.55 -3.23
C ILE A 23 -0.78 0.08 -3.59
N VAL A 24 -1.22 -0.28 -4.78
CA VAL A 24 -1.25 -1.67 -5.25
C VAL A 24 -0.07 -1.88 -6.16
N CYS A 25 0.76 -2.86 -5.83
CA CYS A 25 1.89 -3.29 -6.63
C CYS A 25 1.55 -4.66 -7.24
N PRO A 26 0.93 -4.71 -8.44
CA PRO A 26 0.62 -5.96 -9.12
C PRO A 26 1.92 -6.74 -9.36
N LEU A 27 1.89 -8.02 -9.01
CA LEU A 27 3.02 -8.94 -9.15
C LEU A 27 3.44 -9.05 -10.62
N VAL A 28 4.74 -9.01 -10.88
CA VAL A 28 5.31 -9.32 -12.19
C VAL A 28 5.77 -10.77 -12.15
N ASP A 29 5.12 -11.61 -12.95
CA ASP A 29 5.48 -13.01 -13.13
C ASP A 29 6.75 -13.07 -13.99
N GLU A 30 7.92 -13.22 -13.35
CA GLU A 30 9.14 -13.63 -14.05
C GLU A 30 9.84 -14.73 -13.26
N SER A 31 9.26 -15.94 -13.34
CA SER A 31 10.00 -17.21 -13.44
C SER A 31 11.30 -17.31 -12.63
N THR A 32 11.21 -17.60 -11.34
CA THR A 32 12.10 -18.47 -10.53
C THR A 32 11.91 -18.18 -9.02
N SER A 33 11.52 -19.20 -8.25
CA SER A 33 11.35 -19.13 -6.78
C SER A 33 10.40 -18.02 -6.28
N GLU A 34 9.16 -18.12 -6.76
CA GLU A 34 8.14 -17.09 -6.99
C GLU A 34 7.42 -16.56 -5.74
N LYS A 35 8.05 -16.55 -4.56
CA LYS A 35 7.35 -16.20 -3.31
C LYS A 35 8.15 -15.38 -2.30
N MET A 36 9.48 -15.51 -2.30
CA MET A 36 10.36 -14.65 -1.46
C MET A 36 10.69 -13.32 -2.16
N VAL A 37 10.70 -13.34 -3.50
CA VAL A 37 10.87 -12.16 -4.34
C VAL A 37 9.72 -11.16 -4.09
N ASP A 38 8.48 -11.65 -3.96
CA ASP A 38 7.28 -10.83 -3.75
C ASP A 38 7.31 -10.02 -2.47
N VAL A 39 7.64 -10.67 -1.35
CA VAL A 39 7.75 -10.01 -0.04
C VAL A 39 8.85 -8.94 -0.07
N THR A 40 9.96 -9.24 -0.74
CA THR A 40 11.09 -8.33 -0.87
C THR A 40 10.71 -7.11 -1.71
N ALA A 41 9.99 -7.31 -2.83
CA ALA A 41 9.52 -6.22 -3.68
C ALA A 41 8.50 -5.34 -2.94
N ALA A 42 7.51 -5.93 -2.29
CA ALA A 42 6.48 -5.21 -1.57
C ALA A 42 7.06 -4.42 -0.38
N SER A 43 8.06 -4.97 0.31
CA SER A 43 8.81 -4.27 1.37
C SER A 43 9.60 -3.08 0.80
N LYS A 44 10.27 -3.22 -0.34
CA LYS A 44 10.98 -2.12 -1.00
C LYS A 44 10.04 -0.99 -1.40
N TRP A 45 8.88 -1.32 -1.97
CA TRP A 45 7.85 -0.34 -2.30
C TRP A 45 7.36 0.39 -1.06
N ARG A 46 7.09 -0.32 0.04
CA ARG A 46 6.75 0.31 1.33
C ARG A 46 7.83 1.30 1.78
N GLU A 47 9.10 0.94 1.70
CA GLU A 47 10.21 1.84 2.06
C GLU A 47 10.30 3.07 1.15
N GLU A 48 10.08 2.91 -0.14
CA GLU A 48 10.02 4.02 -1.11
C GLU A 48 8.87 4.97 -0.81
N VAL A 49 7.67 4.44 -0.60
CA VAL A 49 6.48 5.23 -0.22
C VAL A 49 6.73 5.94 1.10
N GLN A 50 7.30 5.26 2.10
CA GLN A 50 7.60 5.83 3.40
C GLN A 50 8.61 6.97 3.31
N ARG A 51 9.60 6.88 2.40
CA ARG A 51 10.54 7.99 2.12
C ARG A 51 9.87 9.18 1.46
N GLY A 52 8.91 8.93 0.56
CA GLY A 52 8.11 10.00 -0.08
C GLY A 52 7.10 10.67 0.86
N LEU A 53 6.65 9.95 1.89
CA LEU A 53 5.65 10.40 2.86
C LEU A 53 6.17 10.26 4.31
N PRO A 54 7.22 10.99 4.70
CA PRO A 54 7.95 10.75 5.96
C PRO A 54 7.11 10.98 7.22
N THR A 55 6.05 11.78 7.15
CA THR A 55 5.14 12.09 8.27
C THR A 55 3.93 11.17 8.35
N VAL A 56 3.75 10.28 7.37
CA VAL A 56 2.60 9.39 7.29
C VAL A 56 3.05 7.97 7.57
N ARG A 57 2.29 7.27 8.41
CA ARG A 57 2.55 5.85 8.66
C ARG A 57 2.08 5.03 7.46
N VAL A 58 3.03 4.30 6.87
CA VAL A 58 2.83 3.39 5.74
C VAL A 58 2.99 1.95 6.20
N GLY A 59 2.02 1.10 5.87
CA GLY A 59 2.13 -0.34 6.10
C GLY A 59 2.06 -1.15 4.84
N LEU A 60 2.10 -2.45 5.07
CA LEU A 60 2.32 -3.46 4.05
C LEU A 60 1.37 -4.62 4.28
N LEU A 61 0.74 -5.09 3.21
CA LEU A 61 -0.09 -6.28 3.20
C LEU A 61 0.35 -7.18 2.04
N HIS A 62 0.66 -8.43 2.33
CA HIS A 62 1.00 -9.39 1.27
C HIS A 62 0.64 -10.83 1.67
N GLY A 63 0.63 -11.72 0.66
CA GLY A 63 0.12 -13.08 0.79
C GLY A 63 0.79 -13.91 1.89
N LYS A 64 2.07 -13.63 2.18
CA LYS A 64 2.90 -14.33 3.18
C LYS A 64 2.67 -13.97 4.65
N MET A 65 1.92 -12.91 4.94
CA MET A 65 1.58 -12.58 6.33
C MET A 65 0.63 -13.64 6.90
N SER A 66 0.78 -13.93 8.19
CA SER A 66 -0.18 -14.75 8.92
C SER A 66 -1.56 -14.09 8.96
N GLY A 67 -2.60 -14.86 9.27
CA GLY A 67 -3.96 -14.33 9.37
C GLY A 67 -4.07 -13.19 10.41
N ASP A 68 -3.40 -13.36 11.55
CA ASP A 68 -3.39 -12.38 12.63
C ASP A 68 -2.66 -11.09 12.21
N GLU A 69 -1.48 -11.19 11.60
CA GLU A 69 -0.75 -10.01 11.09
C GLU A 69 -1.55 -9.24 10.04
N LYS A 70 -2.28 -9.95 9.15
CA LYS A 70 -3.17 -9.32 8.17
C LYS A 70 -4.31 -8.58 8.88
N ALA A 71 -4.96 -9.23 9.85
CA ALA A 71 -6.07 -8.65 10.59
C ALA A 71 -5.64 -7.41 11.39
N GLU A 72 -4.48 -7.46 12.04
CA GLU A 72 -3.90 -6.32 12.77
C GLU A 72 -3.58 -5.15 11.82
N THR A 73 -2.95 -5.44 10.68
CA THR A 73 -2.61 -4.43 9.67
C THR A 73 -3.84 -3.75 9.11
N LEU A 74 -4.87 -4.53 8.76
CA LEU A 74 -6.15 -4.03 8.27
C LEU A 74 -6.88 -3.21 9.36
N THR A 75 -6.84 -3.66 10.61
CA THR A 75 -7.42 -2.91 11.74
C THR A 75 -6.71 -1.58 11.96
N ALA A 76 -5.37 -1.57 11.90
CA ALA A 76 -4.56 -0.35 12.01
C ALA A 76 -4.86 0.63 10.86
N PHE A 77 -5.06 0.13 9.65
CA PHE A 77 -5.45 0.93 8.50
C PHE A 77 -6.85 1.54 8.67
N LYS A 78 -7.83 0.69 9.00
CA LYS A 78 -9.23 1.11 9.17
C LYS A 78 -9.42 2.12 10.31
N SER A 79 -8.64 2.00 11.38
CA SER A 79 -8.65 2.93 12.51
C SER A 79 -7.94 4.27 12.22
N GLY A 80 -7.25 4.41 11.09
CA GLY A 80 -6.48 5.62 10.76
C GLY A 80 -5.13 5.72 11.46
N ASN A 81 -4.74 4.73 12.28
CA ASN A 81 -3.40 4.61 12.84
C ASN A 81 -2.32 4.44 11.76
N MET A 82 -2.75 4.07 10.57
CA MET A 82 -1.99 4.00 9.34
C MET A 82 -2.85 4.53 8.22
N ARG A 83 -2.29 5.40 7.39
CA ARG A 83 -3.09 6.13 6.39
C ARG A 83 -2.77 5.73 4.96
N VAL A 84 -1.68 4.98 4.76
CA VAL A 84 -1.33 4.39 3.47
C VAL A 84 -1.05 2.91 3.64
N LEU A 85 -1.66 2.08 2.79
CA LEU A 85 -1.45 0.65 2.76
C LEU A 85 -0.90 0.24 1.39
N VAL A 86 0.31 -0.35 1.40
CA VAL A 86 0.91 -0.98 0.23
C VAL A 86 0.48 -2.44 0.19
N ALA A 87 -0.03 -2.92 -0.95
CA ALA A 87 -0.51 -4.29 -1.10
C ALA A 87 -0.06 -4.93 -2.43
N THR A 88 0.17 -6.24 -2.43
CA THR A 88 0.57 -7.01 -3.63
C THR A 88 -0.60 -7.38 -4.55
N SER A 89 -1.84 -7.32 -4.08
CA SER A 89 -3.03 -7.61 -4.88
C SER A 89 -4.25 -6.87 -4.36
N ILE A 90 -5.14 -6.47 -5.27
CA ILE A 90 -6.43 -5.85 -4.95
C ILE A 90 -7.30 -6.78 -4.10
N VAL A 91 -7.19 -8.10 -4.29
CA VAL A 91 -7.97 -9.11 -3.54
C VAL A 91 -7.67 -9.05 -2.04
N GLU A 92 -6.43 -8.73 -1.67
CA GLU A 92 -6.00 -8.65 -0.27
C GLU A 92 -6.57 -7.42 0.44
N VAL A 93 -6.98 -6.42 -0.33
CA VAL A 93 -7.50 -5.13 0.12
C VAL A 93 -9.02 -5.12 0.20
N GLY A 94 -9.70 -6.28 0.13
CA GLY A 94 -11.17 -6.43 0.08
C GLY A 94 -11.98 -5.90 1.28
N MET A 95 -11.41 -4.99 2.07
CA MET A 95 -12.03 -4.27 3.16
C MET A 95 -12.54 -2.90 2.69
N ASP A 96 -13.82 -2.65 2.92
CA ASP A 96 -14.44 -1.36 2.66
C ASP A 96 -13.97 -0.32 3.69
N VAL A 97 -13.24 0.69 3.21
CA VAL A 97 -12.76 1.84 3.98
C VAL A 97 -13.20 3.09 3.21
N PRO A 98 -14.32 3.72 3.59
CA PRO A 98 -14.91 4.83 2.84
C PRO A 98 -13.97 6.03 2.61
N GLU A 99 -13.05 6.23 3.54
CA GLU A 99 -12.08 7.32 3.53
C GLU A 99 -10.83 6.97 2.69
N ALA A 100 -10.71 5.74 2.19
CA ALA A 100 -9.67 5.33 1.25
C ALA A 100 -10.05 5.73 -0.19
N THR A 101 -10.01 7.03 -0.48
CA THR A 101 -10.49 7.61 -1.74
C THR A 101 -9.44 7.64 -2.85
N ILE A 102 -8.18 7.32 -2.53
CA ILE A 102 -7.08 7.26 -3.49
C ILE A 102 -6.58 5.83 -3.62
N MET A 103 -6.48 5.36 -4.86
CA MET A 103 -5.78 4.13 -5.23
C MET A 103 -4.72 4.44 -6.28
N ILE A 104 -3.47 4.14 -5.97
CA ILE A 104 -2.36 4.18 -6.92
C ILE A 104 -2.05 2.73 -7.29
N VAL A 105 -2.10 2.40 -8.58
CA VAL A 105 -1.62 1.11 -9.06
C VAL A 105 -0.24 1.33 -9.66
N GLU A 106 0.78 0.85 -8.98
CA GLU A 106 2.14 0.84 -9.48
C GLU A 106 2.27 -0.13 -10.66
N ASN A 107 3.20 0.13 -11.58
CA ASN A 107 3.48 -0.78 -12.69
C ASN A 107 2.27 -1.18 -13.58
N ALA A 108 1.19 -0.39 -13.58
CA ALA A 108 -0.05 -0.70 -14.33
C ALA A 108 0.08 -0.72 -15.86
N GLU A 109 1.25 -0.39 -16.41
CA GLU A 109 1.49 -0.15 -17.84
C GLU A 109 2.60 -1.04 -18.43
N ARG A 110 2.82 -2.22 -17.85
CA ARG A 110 3.71 -3.23 -18.42
C ARG A 110 3.00 -4.54 -18.65
#